data_AF-A0A8J9WZU9-F1
#
_entry.id   AF-A0A8J9WZU9-F1
#
_cell.length_a   1.000
_cell.length_b   1.000
_cell.length_c   1.000
_cell.angle_alpha   90.00
_cell.angle_beta   90.00
_cell.angle_gamma   90.00
#
_symmetry.space_group_name_H-M   'P 1'
#
loop_
_entity.id
_entity.type
_entity.pdbx_description
1 polymer ?
#
loop_
_entity_poly.entity_id
_entity_poly.type
_entity_poly.pdbx_seq_one_letter_code
_entity_poly.pdbx_strand_id
1 'polypeptide(L)'
;MDRLERSAIEEEASVDERLQNVKKLVQKATQEAFQSSLATAGNFVENDDPNASFHLGMDLFGQEPSVIEKKLQDKLATLERDVQEVLDTLSEAKGSGETLEAELSAYQTPQELEGEAAKLRAKIAFLQECSEARKALDESITLASPAISNANEDLVQATTHLMEAQRHIQQARTVLEEQEVAQGATPALTLAHRMMDEIKLAIRRHKVDILGRVKSTWIDCVTLTSTSLVVRNTTDLATAYDVMEILAAQGDLTRDALLRKFTKSLLQDVWRPLLERHRSGGVREPWTTRASEDSPRPSTAQVVSNRQKGTTWRLEWERDDDTLLIDLDGKEPPTSSVADWKGTFLFLQTVSVFVAQHVLQLRKPLCQWV
;
A
#
# COMPACT_ATOMS: atom_id res chain seq x y z
N MET A 1 -44.43 -34.82 42.82
CA MET A 1 -43.41 -34.34 41.86
C MET A 1 -43.94 -33.01 41.31
N ASP A 2 -43.21 -32.37 40.40
CA ASP A 2 -43.71 -31.31 39.51
C ASP A 2 -43.48 -29.86 39.94
N ARG A 3 -42.28 -29.61 40.46
CA ARG A 3 -41.53 -28.38 40.16
C ARG A 3 -40.48 -28.54 39.06
N LEU A 4 -40.24 -29.78 38.60
CA LEU A 4 -39.28 -30.11 37.55
C LEU A 4 -39.91 -30.17 36.15
N GLU A 5 -41.24 -30.21 36.03
CA GLU A 5 -41.92 -30.21 34.73
C GLU A 5 -42.21 -28.79 34.19
N ARG A 6 -41.92 -27.74 34.97
CA ARG A 6 -42.07 -26.34 34.54
C ARG A 6 -40.80 -25.71 33.97
N SER A 7 -39.67 -26.43 33.93
CA SER A 7 -38.42 -25.91 33.33
C SER A 7 -38.06 -26.56 31.99
N ALA A 8 -38.94 -27.37 31.41
CA ALA A 8 -38.72 -28.04 30.13
C ALA A 8 -39.51 -27.39 28.97
N ILE A 9 -40.06 -26.20 29.20
CA ILE A 9 -40.77 -25.39 28.20
C ILE A 9 -40.15 -23.98 28.23
N GLU A 10 -38.83 -23.90 28.10
CA GLU A 10 -38.21 -22.70 27.52
C GLU A 10 -38.07 -23.01 26.03
N GLU A 11 -38.83 -22.27 25.24
CA GLU A 11 -38.98 -22.37 23.79
C GLU A 11 -37.62 -22.56 23.09
N GLU A 12 -37.38 -23.77 22.57
CA GLU A 12 -36.47 -23.95 21.45
C GLU A 12 -37.06 -23.15 20.27
N ALA A 13 -36.59 -21.92 20.10
CA ALA A 13 -36.91 -21.13 18.92
C ALA A 13 -36.64 -21.97 17.68
N SER A 14 -37.67 -22.23 16.89
CA SER A 14 -37.61 -23.03 15.66
C SER A 14 -36.41 -22.59 14.82
N VAL A 15 -35.73 -23.54 14.18
CA VAL A 15 -34.58 -23.28 13.29
C VAL A 15 -34.89 -22.19 12.26
N ASP A 16 -36.15 -22.12 11.80
CA ASP A 16 -36.65 -21.11 10.87
C ASP A 16 -36.66 -19.70 11.51
N GLU A 17 -36.99 -19.61 12.79
CA GLU A 17 -36.99 -18.38 13.58
C GLU A 17 -35.55 -17.91 13.88
N ARG A 18 -34.63 -18.84 14.14
CA ARG A 18 -33.19 -18.56 14.26
C ARG A 18 -32.61 -18.06 12.92
N LEU A 19 -32.98 -18.68 11.80
CA LEU A 19 -32.55 -18.27 10.46
C LEU A 19 -33.07 -16.89 10.09
N GLN A 20 -34.34 -16.58 10.42
CA GLN A 20 -34.89 -15.24 10.25
C GLN A 20 -34.17 -14.19 11.10
N ASN A 21 -33.78 -14.53 12.33
CA ASN A 21 -33.00 -13.63 13.19
C ASN A 21 -31.59 -13.41 12.62
N VAL A 22 -30.91 -14.47 12.14
CA VAL A 22 -29.62 -14.35 11.44
C VAL A 22 -29.75 -13.47 10.20
N LYS A 23 -30.80 -13.64 9.39
CA LYS A 23 -31.07 -12.82 8.20
C LYS A 23 -31.27 -11.35 8.54
N LYS A 24 -32.02 -11.04 9.60
CA LYS A 24 -32.18 -9.67 10.11
C LYS A 24 -30.87 -9.09 10.62
N LEU A 25 -30.06 -9.88 11.33
CA LEU A 25 -28.76 -9.46 11.84
C LEU A 25 -27.75 -9.22 10.70
N VAL A 26 -27.74 -10.07 9.68
CA VAL A 26 -26.92 -9.89 8.47
C VAL A 26 -27.35 -8.65 7.70
N GLN A 27 -28.67 -8.43 7.52
CA GLN A 27 -29.18 -7.19 6.92
C GLN A 27 -28.76 -5.96 7.72
N LYS A 28 -28.89 -6.02 9.06
CA LYS A 28 -28.48 -4.92 9.95
C LYS A 28 -26.97 -4.68 9.90
N ALA A 29 -26.15 -5.72 9.94
CA ALA A 29 -24.69 -5.60 9.82
C ALA A 29 -24.26 -5.07 8.45
N THR A 30 -24.96 -5.45 7.37
CA THR A 30 -24.73 -4.92 6.02
C THR A 30 -25.09 -3.43 5.97
N GLN A 31 -26.20 -3.04 6.61
CA GLN A 31 -26.64 -1.65 6.70
C GLN A 31 -25.71 -0.81 7.58
N GLU A 32 -25.23 -1.35 8.71
CA GLU A 32 -24.21 -0.72 9.58
C GLU A 32 -22.87 -0.57 8.85
N ALA A 33 -22.42 -1.58 8.11
CA ALA A 33 -21.18 -1.53 7.32
C ALA A 33 -21.26 -0.53 6.15
N PHE A 34 -22.45 -0.35 5.58
CA PHE A 34 -22.74 0.64 4.55
C PHE A 34 -22.87 2.06 5.13
N GLN A 35 -23.52 2.22 6.29
CA GLN A 35 -23.57 3.51 6.99
C GLN A 35 -22.19 3.94 7.47
N SER A 36 -21.36 3.00 7.94
CA SER A 36 -19.96 3.25 8.28
C SER A 36 -19.14 3.65 7.06
N SER A 37 -19.49 3.22 5.84
CA SER A 37 -18.81 3.65 4.62
C SER A 37 -19.28 5.02 4.14
N LEU A 38 -20.54 5.36 4.40
CA LEU A 38 -21.11 6.69 4.22
C LEU A 38 -20.64 7.71 5.26
N ALA A 39 -20.35 7.31 6.50
CA ALA A 39 -19.80 8.22 7.51
C ALA A 39 -18.42 8.76 7.11
N THR A 40 -17.66 7.98 6.32
CA THR A 40 -16.42 8.40 5.66
C THR A 40 -16.67 9.39 4.50
N ALA A 41 -17.92 9.52 4.03
CA ALA A 41 -18.38 10.41 2.97
C ALA A 41 -19.44 11.38 3.53
N GLY A 42 -18.97 12.37 4.30
CA GLY A 42 -19.77 13.27 5.13
C GLY A 42 -21.10 13.77 4.53
N ASN A 43 -22.14 13.70 5.36
CA ASN A 43 -23.35 14.51 5.23
C ASN A 43 -23.73 15.02 6.63
N PHE A 44 -23.67 16.35 6.79
CA PHE A 44 -24.01 17.04 8.04
C PHE A 44 -25.51 17.38 8.06
N VAL A 45 -26.15 17.09 9.18
CA VAL A 45 -27.40 17.75 9.59
C VAL A 45 -27.03 18.65 10.77
N GLU A 46 -27.28 19.96 10.61
CA GLU A 46 -27.05 20.97 11.63
C GLU A 46 -27.97 20.74 12.84
N ASN A 47 -27.38 20.54 14.01
CA ASN A 47 -28.05 20.67 15.31
C ASN A 47 -27.35 21.78 16.10
N ASP A 48 -28.14 22.73 16.59
CA ASP A 48 -27.76 23.94 17.35
C ASP A 48 -27.30 23.63 18.79
N ASP A 49 -26.24 22.85 18.94
CA ASP A 49 -25.49 22.79 20.20
C ASP A 49 -24.03 23.18 19.92
N PRO A 50 -23.52 24.29 20.51
CA PRO A 50 -22.17 24.79 20.26
C PRO A 50 -21.09 23.79 20.69
N ASN A 51 -21.43 22.81 21.55
CA ASN A 51 -20.56 21.71 21.92
C ASN A 51 -20.94 20.38 21.24
N ALA A 52 -22.05 20.28 20.50
CA ALA A 52 -22.40 19.06 19.78
C ALA A 52 -21.38 18.74 18.71
N SER A 53 -20.74 19.72 18.06
CA SER A 53 -19.65 19.45 17.10
C SER A 53 -18.41 18.84 17.76
N PHE A 54 -18.13 19.19 19.02
CA PHE A 54 -17.02 18.66 19.81
C PHE A 54 -17.36 17.29 20.43
N HIS A 55 -18.57 17.10 20.95
CA HIS A 55 -19.04 15.80 21.44
C HIS A 55 -19.26 14.80 20.30
N LEU A 56 -19.79 15.25 19.17
CA LEU A 56 -19.82 14.49 17.91
C LEU A 56 -18.39 14.24 17.42
N GLY A 57 -17.47 15.19 17.56
CA GLY A 57 -16.05 14.96 17.31
C GLY A 57 -15.47 13.86 18.21
N MET A 58 -15.75 13.86 19.51
CA MET A 58 -15.32 12.79 20.42
C MET A 58 -16.04 11.46 20.20
N ASP A 59 -17.30 11.45 19.79
CA ASP A 59 -18.05 10.22 19.53
C ASP A 59 -17.74 9.62 18.14
N LEU A 60 -17.45 10.47 17.13
CA LEU A 60 -17.05 10.07 15.78
C LEU A 60 -15.55 9.76 15.66
N PHE A 61 -14.69 10.44 16.42
CA PHE A 61 -13.23 10.23 16.41
C PHE A 61 -12.70 9.48 17.65
N GLY A 62 -13.53 9.28 18.69
CA GLY A 62 -13.15 8.53 19.91
C GLY A 62 -13.57 7.06 19.89
N GLN A 63 -14.44 6.63 18.97
CA GLN A 63 -14.44 5.25 18.52
C GLN A 63 -13.45 5.15 17.38
N GLU A 64 -12.22 4.72 17.66
CA GLU A 64 -11.27 4.42 16.59
C GLU A 64 -11.97 3.49 15.57
N PRO A 65 -11.84 3.74 14.26
CA PRO A 65 -12.30 2.82 13.21
C PRO A 65 -11.91 1.35 13.50
N SER A 66 -10.76 1.14 14.14
CA SER A 66 -10.28 -0.14 14.69
C SER A 66 -11.28 -0.85 15.62
N VAL A 67 -12.01 -0.12 16.47
CA VAL A 67 -12.98 -0.66 17.43
C VAL A 67 -14.28 -1.07 16.73
N ILE A 68 -14.73 -0.28 15.76
CA ILE A 68 -15.91 -0.61 14.94
C ILE A 68 -15.61 -1.82 14.08
N GLU A 69 -14.43 -1.85 13.45
CA GLU A 69 -13.98 -2.95 12.60
C GLU A 69 -13.82 -4.24 13.41
N LYS A 70 -13.22 -4.15 14.61
CA LYS A 70 -13.11 -5.30 15.53
C LYS A 70 -14.49 -5.84 15.94
N LYS A 71 -15.43 -4.96 16.28
CA LYS A 71 -16.82 -5.37 16.59
C LYS A 71 -17.50 -6.02 15.40
N LEU A 72 -17.23 -5.56 14.18
CA LEU A 72 -17.76 -6.17 12.96
C LEU A 72 -17.17 -7.57 12.75
N GLN A 73 -15.86 -7.74 12.93
CA GLN A 73 -15.18 -9.03 12.86
C GLN A 73 -15.73 -10.03 13.89
N ASP A 74 -15.90 -9.61 15.15
CA ASP A 74 -16.46 -10.45 16.21
C ASP A 74 -17.91 -10.89 15.90
N LYS A 75 -18.72 -9.98 15.34
CA LYS A 75 -20.08 -10.28 14.86
C LYS A 75 -20.06 -11.27 13.70
N LEU A 76 -19.19 -11.09 12.72
CA LEU A 76 -19.08 -11.99 11.56
C LEU A 76 -18.63 -13.39 11.97
N ALA A 77 -17.65 -13.50 12.88
CA ALA A 77 -17.20 -14.78 13.43
C ALA A 77 -18.31 -15.51 14.22
N THR A 78 -19.16 -14.76 14.91
CA THR A 78 -20.33 -15.33 15.60
C THR A 78 -21.36 -15.84 14.60
N LEU A 79 -21.68 -15.05 13.59
CA LEU A 79 -22.62 -15.46 12.52
C LEU A 79 -22.11 -16.68 11.74
N GLU A 80 -20.81 -16.79 11.50
CA GLU A 80 -20.21 -17.95 10.85
C GLU A 80 -20.39 -19.21 11.70
N ARG A 81 -20.18 -19.10 13.02
CA ARG A 81 -20.39 -20.20 13.97
C ARG A 81 -21.86 -20.61 14.04
N ASP A 82 -22.78 -19.65 14.08
CA ASP A 82 -24.22 -19.91 14.12
C ASP A 82 -24.68 -20.63 12.83
N VAL A 83 -24.17 -20.23 11.67
CA VAL A 83 -24.46 -20.91 10.38
C VAL A 83 -23.85 -22.32 10.35
N GLN A 84 -22.67 -22.52 10.94
CA GLN A 84 -22.08 -23.85 11.08
C GLN A 84 -22.93 -24.75 11.98
N GLU A 85 -23.39 -24.26 13.13
CA GLU A 85 -24.24 -24.99 14.07
C GLU A 85 -25.57 -25.41 13.43
N VAL A 86 -26.19 -24.54 12.63
CA VAL A 86 -27.40 -24.87 11.85
C VAL A 86 -27.13 -25.99 10.84
N LEU A 87 -25.95 -26.02 10.23
CA LEU A 87 -25.61 -27.08 9.28
C LEU A 87 -25.25 -28.41 9.97
N ASP A 88 -24.59 -28.35 11.12
CA ASP A 88 -24.26 -29.53 11.92
C ASP A 88 -25.55 -30.18 12.43
N THR A 89 -26.49 -29.39 12.97
CA THR A 89 -27.82 -29.88 13.39
C THR A 89 -28.65 -30.44 12.24
N LEU A 90 -28.63 -29.83 11.05
CA LEU A 90 -29.24 -30.39 9.83
C LEU A 90 -28.62 -31.73 9.42
N SER A 91 -27.29 -31.88 9.58
CA SER A 91 -26.58 -33.12 9.24
C SER A 91 -26.87 -34.26 10.22
N GLU A 92 -26.97 -33.95 11.52
CA GLU A 92 -27.36 -34.89 12.57
C GLU A 92 -28.80 -35.36 12.41
N ALA A 93 -29.71 -34.44 12.07
CA ALA A 93 -31.10 -34.74 11.78
C ALA A 93 -31.26 -35.64 10.54
N LYS A 94 -30.41 -35.50 9.51
CA LYS A 94 -30.37 -36.41 8.35
C LYS A 94 -29.85 -37.81 8.71
N GLY A 95 -28.97 -37.93 9.71
CA GLY A 95 -28.40 -39.20 10.18
C GLY A 95 -29.34 -40.01 11.08
N SER A 96 -30.29 -39.36 11.76
CA SER A 96 -31.22 -40.01 12.70
C SER A 96 -32.47 -40.61 12.04
N GLY A 97 -32.72 -40.37 10.75
CA GLY A 97 -33.66 -41.11 9.91
C GLY A 97 -35.16 -41.01 10.23
N GLU A 98 -35.58 -40.47 11.38
CA GLU A 98 -36.96 -40.65 11.85
C GLU A 98 -37.72 -39.37 12.29
N THR A 99 -37.10 -38.18 12.32
CA THR A 99 -37.75 -36.97 12.89
C THR A 99 -37.70 -35.69 12.06
N LEU A 100 -37.12 -35.69 10.85
CA LEU A 100 -37.02 -34.46 10.04
C LEU A 100 -38.37 -33.95 9.51
N GLU A 101 -39.33 -34.83 9.22
CA GLU A 101 -40.63 -34.41 8.65
C GLU A 101 -41.59 -33.82 9.69
N ALA A 102 -41.36 -34.02 11.00
CA ALA A 102 -42.27 -33.61 12.06
C ALA A 102 -41.92 -32.25 12.69
N GLU A 103 -40.65 -31.83 12.65
CA GLU A 103 -40.17 -30.57 13.26
C GLU A 103 -39.92 -29.44 12.23
N LEU A 104 -39.87 -29.76 10.93
CA LEU A 104 -39.84 -28.76 9.86
C LEU A 104 -41.24 -28.13 9.71
N SER A 105 -41.41 -26.92 10.23
CA SER A 105 -42.61 -26.13 9.94
C SER A 105 -42.79 -25.95 8.43
N ALA A 106 -44.02 -26.21 7.97
CA ALA A 106 -44.71 -26.06 6.69
C ALA A 106 -44.12 -25.29 5.45
N TYR A 107 -42.88 -24.78 5.42
CA TYR A 107 -42.46 -23.83 4.38
C TYR A 107 -41.07 -24.01 3.73
N GLN A 108 -40.15 -24.85 4.23
CA GLN A 108 -38.85 -25.09 3.54
C GLN A 108 -38.33 -26.53 3.70
N THR A 109 -37.82 -27.09 2.60
CA THR A 109 -37.18 -28.42 2.58
C THR A 109 -35.73 -28.36 3.09
N PRO A 110 -35.15 -29.47 3.60
CA PRO A 110 -33.75 -29.52 4.03
C PRO A 110 -32.74 -29.08 2.96
N GLN A 111 -33.05 -29.33 1.68
CA GLN A 111 -32.23 -28.86 0.54
C GLN A 111 -32.30 -27.34 0.36
N GLU A 112 -33.45 -26.71 0.63
CA GLU A 112 -33.61 -25.26 0.56
C GLU A 112 -32.87 -24.57 1.72
N LEU A 113 -32.89 -25.16 2.92
CA LEU A 113 -32.13 -24.70 4.09
C LEU A 113 -30.61 -24.82 3.87
N GLU A 114 -30.12 -25.94 3.33
CA GLU A 114 -28.70 -26.09 2.94
C GLU A 114 -28.29 -25.05 1.88
N GLY A 115 -29.17 -24.78 0.91
CA GLY A 115 -28.98 -23.74 -0.10
C GLY A 115 -28.94 -22.32 0.48
N GLU A 116 -29.80 -21.99 1.45
CA GLU A 116 -29.81 -20.68 2.11
C GLU A 116 -28.59 -20.50 3.02
N ALA A 117 -28.18 -21.54 3.74
CA ALA A 117 -26.96 -21.55 4.56
C ALA A 117 -25.69 -21.35 3.72
N ALA A 118 -25.58 -22.00 2.56
CA ALA A 118 -24.46 -21.79 1.63
C ALA A 118 -24.40 -20.34 1.13
N LYS A 119 -25.56 -19.73 0.81
CA LYS A 119 -25.64 -18.32 0.40
C LYS A 119 -25.24 -17.37 1.54
N LEU A 120 -25.60 -17.68 2.78
CA LEU A 120 -25.21 -16.90 3.95
C LEU A 120 -23.72 -16.99 4.22
N ARG A 121 -23.10 -18.19 4.13
CA ARG A 121 -21.65 -18.34 4.23
C ARG A 121 -20.90 -17.52 3.20
N ALA A 122 -21.33 -17.57 1.93
CA ALA A 122 -20.68 -16.77 0.89
C ALA A 122 -20.77 -15.26 1.18
N LYS A 123 -21.90 -14.78 1.72
CA LYS A 123 -22.05 -13.37 2.13
C LYS A 123 -21.17 -13.02 3.31
N ILE A 124 -21.07 -13.91 4.31
CA ILE A 124 -20.20 -13.72 5.47
C ILE A 124 -18.74 -13.65 5.01
N ALA A 125 -18.30 -14.58 4.16
CA ALA A 125 -16.95 -14.60 3.60
C ALA A 125 -16.65 -13.29 2.83
N PHE A 126 -17.58 -12.82 1.98
CA PHE A 126 -17.43 -11.54 1.29
C PHE A 126 -17.25 -10.36 2.27
N LEU A 127 -18.08 -10.30 3.32
CA LEU A 127 -18.02 -9.22 4.31
C LEU A 127 -16.74 -9.31 5.16
N GLN A 128 -16.28 -10.52 5.48
CA GLN A 128 -15.00 -10.76 6.17
C GLN A 128 -13.83 -10.26 5.33
N GLU A 129 -13.78 -10.59 4.04
CA GLU A 129 -12.72 -10.11 3.14
C GLU A 129 -12.73 -8.58 2.99
N CYS A 130 -13.91 -7.97 2.89
CA CYS A 130 -14.02 -6.50 2.89
C CYS A 130 -13.58 -5.87 4.21
N SER A 131 -13.86 -6.54 5.33
CA SER A 131 -13.47 -6.09 6.68
C SER A 131 -11.96 -6.14 6.88
N GLU A 132 -11.33 -7.27 6.55
CA GLU A 132 -9.87 -7.42 6.60
C GLU A 132 -9.17 -6.44 5.65
N ALA A 133 -9.74 -6.19 4.46
CA ALA A 133 -9.22 -5.17 3.56
C ALA A 133 -9.21 -3.76 4.17
N ARG A 134 -10.27 -3.39 4.90
CA ARG A 134 -10.36 -2.08 5.58
C ARG A 134 -9.36 -1.99 6.72
N LYS A 135 -9.29 -3.02 7.56
CA LYS A 135 -8.33 -3.10 8.66
C LYS A 135 -6.89 -2.96 8.18
N ALA A 136 -6.48 -3.74 7.19
CA ALA A 136 -5.14 -3.65 6.62
C ALA A 136 -4.87 -2.27 5.98
N LEU A 137 -5.88 -1.65 5.36
CA LEU A 137 -5.76 -0.29 4.83
C LEU A 137 -5.58 0.75 5.95
N ASP A 138 -6.31 0.65 7.06
CA ASP A 138 -6.20 1.56 8.20
C ASP A 138 -4.85 1.41 8.91
N GLU A 139 -4.36 0.18 9.07
CA GLU A 139 -3.01 -0.11 9.57
C GLU A 139 -1.94 0.51 8.67
N SER A 140 -2.10 0.35 7.35
CA SER A 140 -1.24 0.98 6.34
C SER A 140 -1.22 2.51 6.46
N ILE A 141 -2.40 3.14 6.55
CA ILE A 141 -2.54 4.60 6.69
C ILE A 141 -1.90 5.09 7.99
N THR A 142 -2.09 4.36 9.08
CA THR A 142 -1.56 4.71 10.40
C THR A 142 -0.04 4.69 10.40
N LEU A 143 0.57 3.62 9.87
CA LEU A 143 2.02 3.47 9.76
C LEU A 143 2.62 4.47 8.75
N ALA A 144 1.91 4.78 7.67
CA ALA A 144 2.33 5.80 6.72
C ALA A 144 2.12 7.23 7.27
N SER A 145 1.44 7.43 8.39
CA SER A 145 1.16 8.78 8.89
C SER A 145 2.42 9.44 9.46
N PRO A 146 2.83 10.63 8.94
CA PRO A 146 3.99 11.35 9.45
C PRO A 146 3.81 11.88 10.88
N ALA A 147 2.56 11.90 11.39
CA ALA A 147 2.25 12.38 12.72
C ALA A 147 2.49 11.34 13.82
N ILE A 148 2.56 10.06 13.45
CA ILE A 148 2.55 8.93 14.39
C ILE A 148 3.82 8.08 14.25
N SER A 149 4.33 7.91 13.02
CA SER A 149 5.48 7.05 12.71
C SER A 149 6.78 7.84 12.50
N ASN A 150 7.92 7.19 12.78
CA ASN A 150 9.21 7.58 12.21
C ASN A 150 9.14 7.45 10.69
N ALA A 151 8.83 8.56 10.00
CA ALA A 151 8.27 8.64 8.65
C ALA A 151 8.81 7.70 7.53
N ASN A 152 10.03 7.18 7.64
CA ASN A 152 10.64 6.26 6.66
C ASN A 152 10.85 4.83 7.19
N GLU A 153 10.97 4.58 8.50
CA GLU A 153 11.23 3.23 9.04
C GLU A 153 10.03 2.30 8.86
N ASP A 154 8.82 2.83 9.02
CA ASP A 154 7.58 2.02 8.94
C ASP A 154 6.97 2.00 7.53
N LEU A 155 7.57 2.69 6.56
CA LEU A 155 7.00 2.82 5.21
C LEU A 155 6.95 1.47 4.46
N VAL A 156 7.92 0.59 4.73
CA VAL A 156 7.92 -0.78 4.19
C VAL A 156 6.74 -1.57 4.74
N GLN A 157 6.53 -1.53 6.06
CA GLN A 157 5.41 -2.22 6.71
C GLN A 157 4.06 -1.65 6.24
N ALA A 158 3.94 -0.33 6.17
CA ALA A 158 2.75 0.32 5.62
C ALA A 158 2.45 -0.16 4.20
N THR A 159 3.48 -0.30 3.35
CA THR A 159 3.32 -0.81 1.98
C THR A 159 2.90 -2.27 1.98
N THR A 160 3.45 -3.11 2.85
CA THR A 160 3.02 -4.51 3.00
C THR A 160 1.54 -4.61 3.35
N HIS A 161 1.06 -3.86 4.34
CA HIS A 161 -0.36 -3.83 4.69
C HIS A 161 -1.26 -3.31 3.55
N LEU A 162 -0.77 -2.35 2.75
CA LEU A 162 -1.48 -1.93 1.53
C LEU A 162 -1.62 -3.09 0.52
N MET A 163 -0.59 -3.94 0.38
CA MET A 163 -0.65 -5.12 -0.49
C MET A 163 -1.60 -6.19 0.06
N GLU A 164 -1.65 -6.37 1.38
CA GLU A 164 -2.62 -7.24 2.04
C GLU A 164 -4.05 -6.77 1.80
N ALA A 165 -4.31 -5.46 1.94
CA ALA A 165 -5.63 -4.87 1.65
C ALA A 165 -6.05 -5.11 0.18
N GLN A 166 -5.12 -4.99 -0.77
CA GLN A 166 -5.37 -5.30 -2.18
C GLN A 166 -5.71 -6.78 -2.40
N ARG A 167 -4.99 -7.68 -1.73
CA ARG A 167 -5.21 -9.12 -1.81
C ARG A 167 -6.60 -9.50 -1.29
N HIS A 168 -7.00 -8.98 -0.14
CA HIS A 168 -8.33 -9.19 0.43
C HIS A 168 -9.46 -8.68 -0.49
N ILE A 169 -9.28 -7.51 -1.13
CA ILE A 169 -10.25 -7.03 -2.12
C ILE A 169 -10.34 -7.94 -3.35
N GLN A 170 -9.22 -8.54 -3.77
CA GLN A 170 -9.22 -9.49 -4.87
C GLN A 170 -9.96 -10.79 -4.48
N GLN A 171 -9.84 -11.24 -3.22
CA GLN A 171 -10.60 -12.39 -2.71
C GLN A 171 -12.10 -12.07 -2.55
N ALA A 172 -12.44 -10.90 -2.02
CA ALA A 172 -13.83 -10.44 -1.98
C ALA A 172 -14.46 -10.44 -3.37
N ARG A 173 -13.69 -10.07 -4.40
CA ARG A 173 -14.13 -10.10 -5.79
C ARG A 173 -14.46 -11.52 -6.27
N THR A 174 -13.59 -12.50 -6.01
CA THR A 174 -13.84 -13.87 -6.45
C THR A 174 -15.09 -14.45 -5.81
N VAL A 175 -15.29 -14.20 -4.51
CA VAL A 175 -16.50 -14.60 -3.78
C VAL A 175 -17.75 -13.94 -4.37
N LEU A 176 -17.65 -12.66 -4.75
CA LEU A 176 -18.78 -11.93 -5.33
C LEU A 176 -19.14 -12.44 -6.73
N GLU A 177 -18.14 -12.69 -7.59
CA GLU A 177 -18.34 -13.25 -8.94
C GLU A 177 -19.03 -14.63 -8.88
N GLU A 178 -18.65 -15.49 -7.92
CA GLU A 178 -19.33 -16.77 -7.68
C GLU A 178 -20.81 -16.57 -7.28
N GLN A 179 -21.12 -15.55 -6.48
CA GLN A 179 -22.50 -15.22 -6.11
C GLN A 179 -23.32 -14.65 -7.27
N GLU A 180 -22.70 -13.84 -8.14
CA GLU A 180 -23.36 -13.29 -9.33
C GLU A 180 -23.78 -14.40 -10.30
N VAL A 181 -22.89 -15.37 -10.54
CA VAL A 181 -23.18 -16.54 -11.38
C VAL A 181 -24.35 -17.35 -10.81
N ALA A 182 -24.42 -17.48 -9.48
CA ALA A 182 -25.45 -18.28 -8.81
C ALA A 182 -26.81 -17.57 -8.68
N GLN A 183 -26.86 -16.24 -8.54
CA GLN A 183 -28.08 -15.50 -8.15
C GLN A 183 -28.54 -14.44 -9.15
N GLY A 184 -27.74 -14.14 -10.18
CA GLY A 184 -28.01 -13.03 -11.11
C GLY A 184 -27.91 -11.66 -10.44
N ALA A 185 -28.18 -10.58 -11.18
CA ALA A 185 -28.06 -9.22 -10.65
C ALA A 185 -29.14 -8.93 -9.58
N THR A 186 -28.71 -8.68 -8.34
CA THR A 186 -29.59 -8.30 -7.23
C THR A 186 -29.19 -6.94 -6.63
N PRO A 187 -30.12 -6.21 -5.99
CA PRO A 187 -29.80 -4.95 -5.29
C PRO A 187 -28.71 -5.11 -4.22
N ALA A 188 -28.64 -6.28 -3.58
CA ALA A 188 -27.61 -6.61 -2.59
C ALA A 188 -26.22 -6.73 -3.25
N LEU A 189 -26.13 -7.35 -4.43
CA LEU A 189 -24.90 -7.41 -5.21
C LEU A 189 -24.47 -6.02 -5.70
N THR A 190 -25.42 -5.16 -6.08
CA THR A 190 -25.10 -3.76 -6.42
C THR A 190 -24.48 -3.01 -5.23
N LEU A 191 -25.00 -3.24 -4.02
CA LEU A 191 -24.44 -2.64 -2.80
C LEU A 191 -23.04 -3.22 -2.48
N ALA A 192 -22.84 -4.52 -2.63
CA ALA A 192 -21.54 -5.17 -2.46
C ALA A 192 -20.47 -4.60 -3.42
N HIS A 193 -20.82 -4.38 -4.69
CA HIS A 193 -19.94 -3.72 -5.65
C HIS A 193 -19.55 -2.31 -5.21
N ARG A 194 -20.51 -1.51 -4.74
CA ARG A 194 -20.22 -0.16 -4.21
C ARG A 194 -19.25 -0.20 -3.04
N MET A 195 -19.46 -1.11 -2.09
CA MET A 195 -18.55 -1.28 -0.94
C MET A 195 -17.12 -1.60 -1.39
N MET A 196 -16.97 -2.53 -2.33
CA MET A 196 -15.66 -2.85 -2.89
C MET A 196 -15.03 -1.66 -3.63
N ASP A 197 -15.81 -0.92 -4.41
CA ASP A 197 -15.32 0.21 -5.20
C ASP A 197 -14.84 1.36 -4.31
N GLU A 198 -15.51 1.59 -3.18
CA GLU A 198 -15.08 2.53 -2.13
C GLU A 198 -13.72 2.12 -1.55
N ILE A 199 -13.57 0.86 -1.14
CA ILE A 199 -12.30 0.36 -0.59
C ILE A 199 -11.20 0.41 -1.65
N LYS A 200 -11.47 -0.01 -2.90
CA LYS A 200 -10.53 0.09 -4.03
C LYS A 200 -10.11 1.53 -4.29
N LEU A 201 -11.03 2.49 -4.19
CA LEU A 201 -10.70 3.91 -4.36
C LEU A 201 -9.79 4.40 -3.23
N ALA A 202 -10.07 4.03 -1.98
CA ALA A 202 -9.26 4.38 -0.83
C ALA A 202 -7.85 3.77 -0.93
N ILE A 203 -7.72 2.48 -1.27
CA ILE A 203 -6.45 1.81 -1.58
C ILE A 203 -5.68 2.56 -2.67
N ARG A 204 -6.33 2.92 -3.77
CA ARG A 204 -5.68 3.64 -4.88
C ARG A 204 -5.15 5.01 -4.44
N ARG A 205 -5.94 5.76 -3.68
CA ARG A 205 -5.52 7.07 -3.14
C ARG A 205 -4.31 6.90 -2.22
N HIS A 206 -4.38 5.98 -1.27
CA HIS A 206 -3.30 5.73 -0.33
C HIS A 206 -2.01 5.26 -1.02
N LYS A 207 -2.14 4.39 -2.04
CA LYS A 207 -1.02 3.99 -2.90
C LYS A 207 -0.33 5.19 -3.54
N VAL A 208 -1.08 6.16 -4.07
CA VAL A 208 -0.54 7.37 -4.67
C VAL A 208 0.22 8.21 -3.64
N ASP A 209 -0.28 8.30 -2.41
CA ASP A 209 0.39 9.03 -1.32
C ASP A 209 1.71 8.37 -0.93
N ILE A 210 1.75 7.04 -0.77
CA ILE A 210 2.98 6.28 -0.53
C ILE A 210 3.97 6.50 -1.68
N LEU A 211 3.54 6.37 -2.93
CA LEU A 211 4.39 6.60 -4.10
C LEU A 211 4.96 8.02 -4.14
N GLY A 212 4.15 9.03 -3.81
CA GLY A 212 4.57 10.43 -3.71
C GLY A 212 5.69 10.61 -2.68
N ARG A 213 5.55 9.98 -1.52
CA ARG A 213 6.55 10.01 -0.44
C ARG A 213 7.84 9.32 -0.84
N VAL A 214 7.75 8.09 -1.34
CA VAL A 214 8.91 7.31 -1.81
C VAL A 214 9.69 8.06 -2.87
N LYS A 215 9.00 8.70 -3.82
CA LYS A 215 9.62 9.52 -4.85
C LYS A 215 10.33 10.75 -4.25
N SER A 216 9.71 11.43 -3.29
CA SER A 216 10.34 12.56 -2.59
C SER A 216 11.60 12.10 -1.86
N THR A 217 11.49 11.03 -1.05
CA THR A 217 12.62 10.44 -0.32
C THR A 217 13.76 10.07 -1.26
N TRP A 218 13.47 9.44 -2.40
CA TRP A 218 14.50 9.10 -3.38
C TRP A 218 15.20 10.34 -3.95
N ILE A 219 14.44 11.39 -4.30
CA ILE A 219 14.99 12.66 -4.82
C ILE A 219 15.83 13.39 -3.77
N ASP A 220 15.42 13.36 -2.51
CA ASP A 220 16.15 13.95 -1.39
C ASP A 220 17.47 13.20 -1.12
N CYS A 221 17.47 11.88 -1.31
CA CYS A 221 18.65 11.04 -1.21
C CYS A 221 19.61 11.22 -2.41
N VAL A 222 19.11 11.28 -3.64
CA VAL A 222 19.95 11.32 -4.86
C VAL A 222 19.87 12.67 -5.54
N THR A 223 20.95 13.44 -5.47
CA THR A 223 21.04 14.75 -6.13
C THR A 223 22.13 14.76 -7.19
N LEU A 224 21.74 14.98 -8.44
CA LEU A 224 22.64 15.22 -9.55
C LEU A 224 22.69 16.72 -9.86
N THR A 225 23.89 17.27 -9.97
CA THR A 225 24.15 18.63 -10.45
C THR A 225 25.11 18.59 -11.64
N SER A 226 25.43 19.75 -12.19
CA SER A 226 26.42 19.89 -13.27
C SER A 226 27.81 19.38 -12.90
N THR A 227 28.20 19.46 -11.63
CA THR A 227 29.57 19.22 -11.15
C THR A 227 29.64 18.16 -10.05
N SER A 228 28.52 17.57 -9.64
CA SER A 228 28.52 16.57 -8.59
C SER A 228 27.34 15.61 -8.67
N LEU A 229 27.55 14.40 -8.18
CA LEU A 229 26.53 13.42 -7.85
C LEU A 229 26.63 13.11 -6.36
N VAL A 230 25.57 13.40 -5.61
CA VAL A 230 25.50 13.22 -4.16
C VAL A 230 24.45 12.18 -3.84
N VAL A 231 24.80 11.20 -3.01
CA VAL A 231 23.90 10.23 -2.40
C VAL A 231 23.93 10.43 -0.89
N ARG A 232 22.79 10.84 -0.32
CA ARG A 232 22.60 11.07 1.11
C ARG A 232 21.72 9.98 1.69
N ASN A 233 21.85 9.77 2.99
CA ASN A 233 20.96 8.95 3.81
C ASN A 233 20.66 7.58 3.16
N THR A 234 21.68 6.73 3.09
CA THR A 234 21.60 5.44 2.39
C THR A 234 20.53 4.50 2.94
N THR A 235 20.14 4.66 4.21
CA THR A 235 19.04 3.90 4.83
C THR A 235 17.69 4.28 4.23
N ASP A 236 17.39 5.57 4.14
CA ASP A 236 16.15 6.06 3.54
C ASP A 236 16.06 5.73 2.04
N LEU A 237 17.21 5.79 1.35
CA LEU A 237 17.30 5.34 -0.04
C LEU A 237 16.99 3.84 -0.18
N ALA A 238 17.50 3.00 0.74
CA ALA A 238 17.21 1.58 0.75
C ALA A 238 15.72 1.30 0.98
N THR A 239 15.10 1.97 1.95
CA THR A 239 13.66 1.90 2.20
C THR A 239 12.85 2.29 0.97
N ALA A 240 13.23 3.37 0.28
CA ALA A 240 12.55 3.78 -0.95
C ALA A 240 12.61 2.69 -2.03
N TYR A 241 13.75 2.00 -2.17
CA TYR A 241 13.87 0.85 -3.07
C TYR A 241 13.03 -0.35 -2.63
N ASP A 242 13.02 -0.70 -1.34
CA ASP A 242 12.21 -1.79 -0.80
C ASP A 242 10.72 -1.58 -1.11
N VAL A 243 10.21 -0.37 -0.86
CA VAL A 243 8.81 -0.03 -1.15
C VAL A 243 8.52 -0.11 -2.66
N MET A 244 9.42 0.43 -3.49
CA MET A 244 9.27 0.34 -4.94
C MET A 244 9.32 -1.10 -5.46
N GLU A 245 10.12 -1.98 -4.86
CA GLU A 245 10.19 -3.40 -5.21
C GLU A 245 8.90 -4.15 -4.85
N ILE A 246 8.34 -3.90 -3.67
CA ILE A 246 7.04 -4.45 -3.26
C ILE A 246 5.95 -4.05 -4.26
N LEU A 247 5.90 -2.76 -4.63
CA LEU A 247 4.91 -2.25 -5.57
C LEU A 247 5.14 -2.75 -7.01
N ALA A 248 6.41 -2.92 -7.43
CA ALA A 248 6.75 -3.47 -8.73
C ALA A 248 6.30 -4.93 -8.90
N ALA A 249 6.29 -5.72 -7.82
CA ALA A 249 5.74 -7.08 -7.84
C ALA A 249 4.24 -7.11 -8.19
N GLN A 250 3.51 -6.00 -7.98
CA GLN A 250 2.11 -5.81 -8.38
C GLN A 250 1.96 -5.11 -9.75
N GLY A 251 3.04 -4.97 -10.52
CA GLY A 251 3.04 -4.33 -11.84
C GLY A 251 3.17 -2.80 -11.82
N ASP A 252 3.56 -2.18 -10.69
CA ASP A 252 3.83 -0.74 -10.66
C ASP A 252 5.14 -0.39 -11.37
N LEU A 253 5.09 0.63 -12.23
CA LEU A 253 6.22 1.05 -13.06
C LEU A 253 6.98 2.27 -12.50
N THR A 254 6.66 2.74 -11.29
CA THR A 254 7.24 3.95 -10.71
C THR A 254 8.76 3.83 -10.57
N ARG A 255 9.26 2.66 -10.16
CA ARG A 255 10.69 2.37 -10.07
C ARG A 255 11.39 2.62 -11.40
N ASP A 256 10.88 2.00 -12.47
CA ASP A 256 11.50 2.06 -13.79
C ASP A 256 11.38 3.45 -14.39
N ALA A 257 10.27 4.14 -14.17
CA ALA A 257 10.06 5.53 -14.58
C ALA A 257 11.05 6.49 -13.89
N LEU A 258 11.28 6.29 -12.58
CA LEU A 258 12.19 7.09 -11.78
C LEU A 258 13.64 6.87 -12.21
N LEU A 259 14.07 5.61 -12.36
CA LEU A 259 15.41 5.26 -12.83
C LEU A 259 15.65 5.75 -14.26
N ARG A 260 14.67 5.62 -15.15
CA ARG A 260 14.75 6.14 -16.53
C ARG A 260 14.90 7.66 -16.56
N LYS A 261 14.21 8.38 -15.67
CA LYS A 261 14.35 9.83 -15.56
C LYS A 261 15.75 10.21 -15.08
N PHE A 262 16.27 9.49 -14.08
CA PHE A 262 17.63 9.70 -13.57
C PHE A 262 18.68 9.45 -14.65
N THR A 263 18.64 8.29 -15.32
CA THR A 263 19.61 7.95 -16.38
C THR A 263 19.53 8.91 -17.57
N LYS A 264 18.33 9.39 -17.92
CA LYS A 264 18.15 10.45 -18.92
C LYS A 264 18.83 11.75 -18.50
N SER A 265 18.69 12.14 -17.23
CA SER A 265 19.34 13.35 -16.70
C SER A 265 20.85 13.20 -16.69
N LEU A 266 21.38 12.03 -16.28
CA LEU A 266 22.81 11.72 -16.35
C LEU A 266 23.37 11.80 -17.78
N LEU A 267 22.62 11.25 -18.75
CA LEU A 267 22.99 11.34 -20.16
C LEU A 267 22.97 12.78 -20.68
N GLN A 268 21.94 13.56 -20.33
CA GLN A 268 21.74 14.91 -20.85
C GLN A 268 22.64 15.96 -20.19
N ASP A 269 22.87 15.85 -18.89
CA ASP A 269 23.52 16.91 -18.09
C ASP A 269 25.02 16.64 -17.88
N VAL A 270 25.46 15.38 -18.03
CA VAL A 270 26.85 14.97 -17.79
C VAL A 270 27.49 14.37 -19.03
N TRP A 271 26.95 13.27 -19.57
CA TRP A 271 27.62 12.53 -20.64
C TRP A 271 27.59 13.25 -21.99
N ARG A 272 26.44 13.78 -22.42
CA ARG A 272 26.33 14.49 -23.69
C ARG A 272 27.20 15.75 -23.75
N PRO A 273 27.20 16.64 -22.74
CA PRO A 273 28.07 17.82 -22.75
C PRO A 273 29.56 17.45 -22.85
N LEU A 274 29.99 16.43 -22.11
CA LEU A 274 31.37 15.94 -22.17
C LEU A 274 31.73 15.40 -23.57
N LEU A 275 30.88 14.54 -24.14
CA LEU A 275 31.12 13.93 -25.46
C LEU A 275 31.06 14.95 -26.60
N GLU A 276 30.12 15.90 -26.56
CA GLU A 276 30.00 16.97 -27.55
C GLU A 276 31.21 17.91 -27.50
N ARG A 277 31.67 18.28 -26.30
CA ARG A 277 32.89 19.09 -26.12
C ARG A 277 34.12 18.35 -26.63
N HIS A 278 34.25 17.06 -26.33
CA HIS A 278 35.36 16.23 -26.80
C HIS A 278 35.38 16.14 -28.34
N ARG A 279 34.21 15.92 -28.95
CA ARG A 279 34.04 15.93 -30.42
C ARG A 279 34.41 17.27 -31.04
N SER A 280 34.16 18.38 -30.36
CA SER A 280 34.51 19.73 -30.84
C SER A 280 35.99 20.10 -30.64
N GLY A 281 36.80 19.22 -30.04
CA GLY A 281 38.20 19.50 -29.71
C GLY A 281 38.37 20.46 -28.53
N GLY A 282 37.32 20.67 -27.74
CA GLY A 282 37.28 21.61 -26.62
C GLY A 282 37.74 21.02 -25.27
N VAL A 283 37.93 19.71 -25.18
CA VAL A 283 38.43 19.04 -23.96
C VAL A 283 39.93 18.83 -24.12
N ARG A 284 40.73 19.65 -23.44
CA ARG A 284 42.20 19.50 -23.39
C ARG A 284 42.68 18.70 -22.20
N GLU A 285 41.89 18.67 -21.13
CA GLU A 285 42.16 17.89 -19.93
C GLU A 285 40.89 17.11 -19.55
N PRO A 286 41.01 15.83 -19.17
CA PRO A 286 39.86 15.05 -18.76
C PRO A 286 39.30 15.58 -17.44
N TRP A 287 37.97 15.67 -17.32
CA TRP A 287 37.32 16.07 -16.07
C TRP A 287 37.82 15.19 -14.93
N THR A 288 38.41 15.81 -13.92
CA THR A 288 38.95 15.12 -12.75
C THR A 288 37.81 14.78 -11.81
N THR A 289 37.89 13.64 -11.13
CA THR A 289 36.85 13.19 -10.19
C THR A 289 37.42 13.11 -8.79
N ARG A 290 36.62 13.52 -7.81
CA ARG A 290 36.92 13.42 -6.40
C ARG A 290 35.76 12.74 -5.68
N ALA A 291 36.00 11.53 -5.21
CA ALA A 291 35.07 10.83 -4.33
C ALA A 291 35.34 11.22 -2.86
N SER A 292 34.28 11.47 -2.11
CA SER A 292 34.32 11.72 -0.67
C SER A 292 33.21 10.96 0.05
N GLU A 293 33.52 10.49 1.25
CA GLU A 293 32.58 9.88 2.18
C GLU A 293 32.52 10.77 3.42
N ASP A 294 31.39 11.46 3.59
CA ASP A 294 31.10 12.20 4.81
C ASP A 294 30.36 11.25 5.75
N SER A 295 31.11 10.61 6.65
CA SER A 295 30.53 9.89 7.78
C SER A 295 30.16 10.90 8.87
N PRO A 296 28.97 10.80 9.51
CA PRO A 296 28.60 11.71 10.59
C PRO A 296 29.62 11.59 11.72
N ARG A 297 30.47 12.62 11.88
CA ARG A 297 31.41 12.68 13.00
C ARG A 297 30.60 12.72 14.30
N PRO A 298 30.94 11.92 15.32
CA PRO A 298 30.41 12.14 16.66
C PRO A 298 31.14 13.36 17.25
N SER A 299 30.81 14.58 16.82
CA SER A 299 31.34 15.79 17.44
C SER A 299 30.35 16.34 18.45
N THR A 300 30.76 16.25 19.72
CA THR A 300 30.26 17.02 20.86
C THR A 300 29.84 18.43 20.47
N ALA A 301 28.62 18.79 20.86
CA ALA A 301 28.10 20.15 20.94
C ALA A 301 28.10 20.95 19.62
N GLN A 302 27.08 20.72 18.78
CA GLN A 302 26.44 21.82 18.05
C GLN A 302 25.03 21.42 17.64
N VAL A 303 24.07 22.27 18.03
CA VAL A 303 22.66 22.18 17.66
C VAL A 303 22.56 22.47 16.16
N VAL A 304 22.62 21.42 15.34
CA VAL A 304 22.29 21.47 13.92
C VAL A 304 21.23 20.40 13.69
N SER A 305 20.22 20.77 12.91
CA SER A 305 18.93 20.08 12.75
C SER A 305 19.03 18.55 12.71
N ASN A 306 18.13 17.91 13.47
CA ASN A 306 17.97 16.46 13.66
C ASN A 306 17.71 15.62 12.38
N ARG A 307 18.00 16.10 11.16
CA ARG A 307 17.61 15.44 9.90
C ARG A 307 18.73 14.77 9.10
N GLN A 308 19.99 14.86 9.53
CA GLN A 308 21.11 14.21 8.81
C GLN A 308 21.73 13.08 9.64
N LYS A 309 20.94 12.05 9.94
CA LYS A 309 21.49 10.75 10.35
C LYS A 309 21.69 9.92 9.10
N GLY A 310 22.92 9.78 8.62
CA GLY A 310 23.22 8.89 7.50
C GLY A 310 24.56 9.19 6.84
N THR A 311 25.21 8.16 6.30
CA THR A 311 26.40 8.28 5.45
C THR A 311 26.04 9.04 4.18
N THR A 312 26.89 10.00 3.80
CA THR A 312 26.78 10.74 2.54
C THR A 312 27.95 10.40 1.65
N TRP A 313 27.65 9.94 0.44
CA TRP A 313 28.62 9.68 -0.62
C TRP A 313 28.54 10.80 -1.64
N ARG A 314 29.67 11.34 -2.03
CA ARG A 314 29.72 12.40 -3.02
C ARG A 314 30.81 12.13 -4.04
N LEU A 315 30.43 12.22 -5.30
CA LEU A 315 31.34 12.29 -6.44
C LEU A 315 31.28 13.71 -6.99
N GLU A 316 32.33 14.49 -6.77
CA GLU A 316 32.52 15.80 -7.40
C GLU A 316 33.41 15.65 -8.63
N TRP A 317 33.20 16.51 -9.63
CA TRP A 317 34.10 16.62 -10.75
C TRP A 317 34.32 18.07 -11.15
N GLU A 318 35.58 18.37 -11.45
CA GLU A 318 36.00 19.69 -11.89
C GLU A 318 35.98 19.75 -13.41
N ARG A 319 35.37 20.81 -13.92
CA ARG A 319 35.33 21.14 -15.34
C ARG A 319 36.44 22.16 -15.57
N ASP A 320 37.69 21.70 -15.72
CA ASP A 320 38.86 22.56 -15.95
C ASP A 320 38.71 23.47 -17.21
N ASP A 321 37.70 23.19 -18.02
CA ASP A 321 37.28 23.95 -19.19
C ASP A 321 36.69 25.35 -18.90
N ASP A 322 36.17 25.63 -17.70
CA ASP A 322 35.51 26.93 -17.42
C ASP A 322 36.51 28.10 -17.33
N THR A 323 37.81 27.81 -17.21
CA THR A 323 38.89 28.79 -17.15
C THR A 323 39.60 29.08 -18.48
N LEU A 324 39.27 28.37 -19.56
CA LEU A 324 40.04 28.39 -20.83
C LEU A 324 39.28 29.00 -22.03
N LEU A 325 38.29 29.86 -21.79
CA LEU A 325 37.58 30.60 -22.85
C LEU A 325 38.31 31.85 -23.35
N ILE A 326 39.59 32.04 -23.01
CA ILE A 326 40.40 33.15 -23.49
C ILE A 326 41.61 32.56 -24.21
N ASP A 327 41.83 33.01 -25.44
CA ASP A 327 42.92 32.67 -26.36
C ASP A 327 42.74 31.40 -27.22
N LEU A 328 41.78 31.47 -28.16
CA LEU A 328 41.94 30.81 -29.44
C LEU A 328 41.75 31.79 -30.60
N ASP A 329 42.86 32.44 -30.89
CA ASP A 329 43.18 33.15 -32.11
C ASP A 329 42.98 32.21 -33.33
N GLY A 330 41.79 32.24 -33.93
CA GLY A 330 41.47 31.84 -35.32
C GLY A 330 41.92 30.47 -35.87
N LYS A 331 42.52 29.59 -35.07
CA LYS A 331 43.02 28.27 -35.50
C LYS A 331 42.01 27.19 -35.15
N GLU A 332 41.76 26.31 -36.12
CA GLU A 332 40.95 25.10 -35.93
C GLU A 332 41.39 24.36 -34.66
N PRO A 333 40.45 23.91 -33.82
CA PRO A 333 40.80 23.21 -32.59
C PRO A 333 41.62 21.96 -32.97
N PRO A 334 42.72 21.66 -32.26
CA PRO A 334 43.53 20.48 -32.52
C PRO A 334 42.66 19.22 -32.40
N THR A 335 42.90 18.25 -33.28
CA THR A 335 42.20 16.96 -33.24
C THR A 335 42.44 16.27 -31.89
N SER A 336 41.36 15.80 -31.27
CA SER A 336 41.38 15.13 -29.96
C SER A 336 42.41 14.00 -29.92
N SER A 337 43.26 13.93 -28.90
CA SER A 337 44.25 12.86 -28.78
C SER A 337 43.63 11.57 -28.22
N VAL A 338 44.29 10.44 -28.44
CA VAL A 338 43.90 9.14 -27.86
C VAL A 338 43.97 9.18 -26.32
N ALA A 339 44.87 9.97 -25.76
CA ALA A 339 44.98 10.15 -24.31
C ALA A 339 43.75 10.87 -23.73
N ASP A 340 43.22 11.86 -24.44
CA ASP A 340 42.04 12.63 -24.03
C ASP A 340 40.78 11.75 -24.05
N TRP A 341 40.65 10.89 -25.07
CA TRP A 341 39.60 9.88 -25.13
C TRP A 341 39.70 8.89 -23.97
N LYS A 342 40.92 8.43 -23.64
CA LYS A 342 41.15 7.52 -22.51
C LYS A 342 40.71 8.16 -21.19
N GLY A 343 41.01 9.44 -20.97
CA GLY A 343 40.56 10.16 -19.78
C GLY A 343 39.04 10.34 -19.73
N THR A 344 38.41 10.61 -20.88
CA THR A 344 36.94 10.69 -21.00
C THR A 344 36.27 9.37 -20.68
N PHE A 345 36.77 8.24 -21.20
CA PHE A 345 36.25 6.92 -20.87
C PHE A 345 36.45 6.57 -19.40
N LEU A 346 37.59 6.94 -18.81
CA LEU A 346 37.84 6.74 -17.39
C LEU A 346 36.83 7.52 -16.53
N PHE A 347 36.54 8.78 -16.88
CA PHE A 347 35.51 9.58 -16.22
C PHE A 347 34.13 8.90 -16.29
N LEU A 348 33.71 8.52 -17.50
CA LEU A 348 32.42 7.85 -17.72
C LEU A 348 32.32 6.55 -16.91
N GLN A 349 33.40 5.78 -16.86
CA GLN A 349 33.50 4.56 -16.07
C GLN A 349 33.37 4.85 -14.57
N THR A 350 34.11 5.84 -14.04
CA THR A 350 34.05 6.23 -12.62
C THR A 350 32.65 6.64 -12.21
N VAL A 351 31.97 7.49 -13.00
CA VAL A 351 30.59 7.90 -12.74
C VAL A 351 29.65 6.69 -12.76
N SER A 352 29.81 5.79 -13.73
CA SER A 352 28.97 4.59 -13.85
C SER A 352 29.16 3.63 -12.67
N VAL A 353 30.40 3.45 -12.20
CA VAL A 353 30.72 2.65 -11.01
C VAL A 353 30.10 3.27 -9.76
N PHE A 354 30.21 4.59 -9.58
CA PHE A 354 29.61 5.28 -8.45
C PHE A 354 28.08 5.15 -8.45
N VAL A 355 27.43 5.30 -9.60
CA VAL A 355 25.98 5.08 -9.76
C VAL A 355 25.62 3.64 -9.39
N ALA A 356 26.34 2.64 -9.89
CA ALA A 356 26.08 1.23 -9.60
C ALA A 356 26.22 0.90 -8.10
N GLN A 357 27.23 1.47 -7.44
CA GLN A 357 27.54 1.19 -6.04
C GLN A 357 26.62 1.94 -5.07
N HIS A 358 26.38 3.23 -5.31
CA HIS A 358 25.75 4.09 -4.30
C HIS A 358 24.32 4.52 -4.66
N VAL A 359 23.98 4.68 -5.95
CA VAL A 359 22.63 5.03 -6.38
C VAL A 359 21.77 3.77 -6.51
N LEU A 360 22.26 2.76 -7.24
CA LEU A 360 21.56 1.48 -7.43
C LEU A 360 21.81 0.48 -6.29
N GLN A 361 22.69 0.83 -5.34
CA GLN A 361 22.97 0.06 -4.12
C GLN A 361 23.34 -1.42 -4.33
N LEU A 362 24.00 -1.80 -5.44
CA LEU A 362 24.41 -3.19 -5.74
C LEU A 362 23.34 -4.26 -5.41
N ARG A 363 22.05 -3.95 -5.50
CA ARG A 363 21.01 -4.98 -5.44
C ARG A 363 21.11 -5.73 -6.75
N LYS A 364 21.76 -6.91 -6.70
CA LYS A 364 21.99 -7.81 -7.84
C LYS A 364 20.80 -8.01 -8.80
N PRO A 365 19.51 -7.93 -8.40
CA PRO A 365 18.40 -7.98 -9.37
C PRO A 365 18.18 -6.70 -10.20
N LEU A 366 18.70 -5.52 -9.80
CA LEU A 366 18.41 -4.23 -10.44
C LEU A 366 19.23 -3.96 -11.73
N CYS A 367 20.29 -4.74 -11.98
CA CYS A 367 21.17 -4.56 -13.13
C CYS A 367 20.90 -5.57 -14.26
N GLN A 368 19.65 -5.99 -14.47
CA GLN A 368 19.26 -6.53 -15.77
C GLN A 368 19.03 -5.37 -16.73
N TRP A 369 20.14 -4.83 -17.25
CA TRP A 369 20.10 -4.04 -18.47
C TRP A 369 19.72 -5.00 -19.59
N VAL A 370 18.46 -4.96 -20.02
CA VAL A 370 17.99 -5.61 -21.26
C VAL A 370 18.44 -4.78 -22.45
#